data_AF-A0A8K1C878-F1
#
_entry.id   AF-A0A8K1C878-F1
#
_cell.length_a   1.000
_cell.length_b   1.000
_cell.length_c   1.000
_cell.angle_alpha   90.00
_cell.angle_beta   90.00
_cell.angle_gamma   90.00
#
_symmetry.space_group_name_H-M   'P 1'
#
loop_
_entity.id
_entity.type
_entity.pdbx_description
1 polymer ?
#
loop_
_entity_poly.entity_id
_entity_poly.type
_entity_poly.pdbx_seq_one_letter_code
_entity_poly.pdbx_strand_id
1 'polypeptide(L)'
;MDAFSYPEYYDFPPFFTLQPVRATREKQLVLWKQLILEFHRTQGQPLFQPFTSPLFENAKISRKMASDGRLAVVEYLIRCGNVTWEDDTKTRCRIMWKKPAEWAAEIYDFATERAMIGNVYTVYELYAGEETLGTPVHGMEPWLLRESLKVLESEGKAAIIDGATLEEDGVKFLATE
;
A
#
# COMPACT_ATOMS: atom_id res chain seq x y z
N MET A 1 8.98 -7.55 -21.82
CA MET A 1 8.11 -6.74 -20.96
C MET A 1 6.83 -6.54 -21.74
N ASP A 2 5.78 -7.26 -21.36
CA ASP A 2 4.48 -7.07 -22.00
C ASP A 2 3.97 -5.67 -21.68
N ALA A 3 3.51 -4.97 -22.72
CA ALA A 3 2.87 -3.68 -22.55
C ALA A 3 1.59 -3.88 -21.74
N PHE A 4 1.36 -3.02 -20.73
CA PHE A 4 0.11 -3.04 -19.98
C PHE A 4 -1.08 -2.87 -20.94
N SER A 5 -2.08 -3.76 -20.84
CA SER A 5 -3.29 -3.70 -21.65
C SER A 5 -4.44 -3.13 -20.83
N TYR A 6 -5.06 -2.07 -21.35
CA TYR A 6 -6.22 -1.47 -20.71
C TYR A 6 -7.45 -2.40 -20.82
N PRO A 7 -8.25 -2.53 -19.75
CA PRO A 7 -9.46 -3.34 -19.77
C PRO A 7 -10.56 -2.67 -20.59
N GLU A 8 -11.54 -3.44 -21.10
CA GLU A 8 -12.61 -2.93 -21.98
C GLU A 8 -13.42 -1.79 -21.36
N TYR A 9 -13.67 -1.84 -20.05
CA TYR A 9 -14.40 -0.78 -19.34
C TYR A 9 -13.64 0.56 -19.31
N TYR A 10 -12.34 0.58 -19.62
CA TYR A 10 -11.56 1.81 -19.75
C TYR A 10 -11.99 2.65 -20.95
N ASP A 11 -12.63 2.05 -21.95
CA ASP A 11 -13.19 2.76 -23.11
C ASP A 11 -14.67 3.13 -22.92
N PHE A 12 -15.23 2.95 -21.71
CA PHE A 12 -16.61 3.31 -21.41
C PHE A 12 -16.69 4.76 -20.88
N PRO A 13 -17.28 5.73 -21.61
CA PRO A 13 -17.22 7.14 -21.23
C PRO A 13 -17.73 7.48 -19.82
N PRO A 14 -18.81 6.85 -19.29
CA PRO A 14 -19.25 7.08 -17.91
C PRO A 14 -18.23 6.67 -16.84
N PHE A 15 -17.26 5.79 -17.16
CA PHE A 15 -16.23 5.34 -16.21
C PHE A 15 -15.35 6.49 -15.68
N PHE A 16 -15.16 7.55 -16.47
CA PHE A 16 -14.39 8.76 -16.10
C PHE A 16 -15.22 9.81 -15.34
N THR A 17 -16.52 9.58 -15.14
CA THR A 17 -17.40 10.50 -14.39
C THR A 17 -17.83 9.83 -13.10
N LEU A 18 -17.61 10.48 -11.96
CA LEU A 18 -17.99 9.92 -10.66
C LEU A 18 -19.51 9.64 -10.63
N GLN A 19 -19.88 8.38 -10.43
CA GLN A 19 -21.27 7.96 -10.59
C GLN A 19 -22.15 8.49 -9.44
N PRO A 20 -23.30 9.12 -9.74
CA PRO A 20 -24.15 9.71 -8.70
C PRO A 20 -24.81 8.64 -7.83
N VAL A 21 -25.20 7.51 -8.43
CA VAL A 21 -25.84 6.38 -7.73
C VAL A 21 -24.80 5.61 -6.93
N ARG A 22 -25.03 5.45 -5.62
CA ARG A 22 -24.09 4.80 -4.69
C ARG A 22 -23.64 3.40 -5.13
N ALA A 23 -24.58 2.51 -5.45
CA ALA A 23 -24.25 1.14 -5.86
C ALA A 23 -23.38 1.10 -7.14
N THR A 24 -23.65 1.99 -8.10
CA THR A 24 -22.85 2.12 -9.33
C THR A 24 -21.48 2.72 -9.03
N ARG A 25 -21.42 3.71 -8.14
CA ARG A 25 -20.16 4.33 -7.67
C ARG A 25 -19.26 3.32 -6.98
N GLU A 26 -19.81 2.46 -6.13
CA GLU A 26 -19.05 1.41 -5.46
C GLU A 26 -18.41 0.45 -6.48
N LYS A 27 -19.17 0.00 -7.49
CA LYS A 27 -18.62 -0.83 -8.57
C LYS A 27 -17.56 -0.09 -9.39
N GLN A 28 -17.80 1.17 -9.72
CA GLN A 28 -16.84 2.02 -10.43
C GLN A 28 -15.51 2.12 -9.65
N LEU A 29 -15.57 2.37 -8.34
CA LEU A 29 -14.38 2.49 -7.49
C LEU A 29 -13.60 1.17 -7.37
N VAL A 30 -14.30 0.03 -7.33
CA VAL A 30 -13.67 -1.30 -7.38
C VAL A 30 -12.86 -1.48 -8.67
N LEU A 31 -13.43 -1.11 -9.83
CA LEU A 31 -12.76 -1.20 -11.12
C LEU A 31 -11.56 -0.26 -11.21
N TRP A 32 -11.69 0.98 -10.73
CA TRP A 32 -10.55 1.92 -10.65
C TRP A 32 -9.42 1.38 -9.78
N LYS A 33 -9.73 0.78 -8.64
CA LYS A 33 -8.73 0.13 -7.79
C LYS A 33 -7.98 -0.96 -8.56
N GLN A 34 -8.70 -1.86 -9.22
CA GLN A 34 -8.09 -2.96 -9.98
C GLN A 34 -7.18 -2.43 -11.08
N LEU A 35 -7.64 -1.44 -11.85
CA LEU A 35 -6.86 -0.80 -12.91
C LEU A 35 -5.57 -0.15 -12.40
N ILE A 36 -5.66 0.67 -11.34
CA ILE A 36 -4.51 1.39 -10.80
C ILE A 36 -3.47 0.42 -10.24
N LEU A 37 -3.91 -0.60 -9.49
CA LEU A 37 -3.00 -1.60 -8.95
C LEU A 37 -2.32 -2.38 -10.07
N GLU A 38 -3.07 -2.91 -11.04
CA GLU A 38 -2.45 -3.71 -12.10
C GLU A 38 -1.49 -2.87 -12.95
N PHE A 39 -1.85 -1.63 -13.29
CA PHE A 39 -0.99 -0.73 -14.05
C PHE A 39 0.36 -0.51 -13.36
N HIS A 40 0.34 -0.07 -12.11
CA HIS A 40 1.56 0.24 -11.37
C HIS A 40 2.37 -1.04 -11.07
N ARG A 41 1.71 -2.21 -10.96
CA ARG A 41 2.37 -3.51 -10.76
C ARG A 41 3.14 -3.92 -12.00
N THR A 42 2.53 -3.78 -13.19
CA THR A 42 3.20 -4.06 -14.46
C THR A 42 4.39 -3.12 -14.70
N GLN A 43 4.30 -1.86 -14.27
CA GLN A 43 5.38 -0.88 -14.40
C GLN A 43 6.48 -1.02 -13.32
N GLY A 44 6.21 -1.76 -12.23
CA GLY A 44 7.12 -1.84 -11.08
C GLY A 44 7.32 -0.49 -10.36
N GLN A 45 6.36 0.44 -10.48
CA GLN A 45 6.47 1.79 -9.93
C GLN A 45 5.40 2.01 -8.85
N PRO A 46 5.77 2.05 -7.56
CA PRO A 46 4.80 2.24 -6.47
C PRO A 46 4.37 3.71 -6.30
N LEU A 47 5.12 4.66 -6.84
CA LEU A 47 4.78 6.09 -6.75
C LEU A 47 3.59 6.41 -7.66
N PHE A 48 2.54 7.00 -7.10
CA PHE A 48 1.33 7.40 -7.80
C PHE A 48 0.99 8.87 -7.56
N GLN A 49 0.82 9.62 -8.65
CA GLN A 49 0.45 11.03 -8.63
C GLN A 49 -0.94 11.21 -9.24
N PRO A 50 -2.03 11.12 -8.45
CA PRO A 50 -3.38 11.00 -8.98
C PRO A 50 -3.81 12.20 -9.83
N PHE A 51 -3.38 13.41 -9.48
CA PHE A 51 -3.79 14.64 -10.18
C PHE A 51 -3.05 14.90 -11.50
N THR A 52 -1.95 14.20 -11.75
CA THR A 52 -1.18 14.29 -13.00
C THR A 52 -1.12 12.96 -13.76
N SER A 53 -1.65 11.87 -13.18
CA SER A 53 -1.58 10.55 -13.78
C SER A 53 -2.37 10.45 -15.09
N PRO A 54 -1.76 9.87 -16.15
CA PRO A 54 -2.46 9.61 -17.40
C PRO A 54 -3.55 8.54 -17.29
N LEU A 55 -3.57 7.73 -16.21
CA LEU A 55 -4.61 6.73 -15.97
C LEU A 55 -6.02 7.32 -15.91
N PHE A 56 -6.14 8.60 -15.54
CA PHE A 56 -7.41 9.30 -15.46
C PHE A 56 -7.78 10.03 -16.76
N GLU A 57 -7.04 9.78 -17.86
CA GLU A 57 -7.15 10.48 -19.13
C GLU A 57 -7.18 9.45 -20.27
N ASN A 58 -8.31 9.37 -20.98
CA ASN A 58 -8.46 8.54 -22.15
C ASN A 58 -8.75 9.40 -23.38
N ALA A 59 -7.69 9.65 -24.15
CA ALA A 59 -7.75 10.43 -25.39
C ALA A 59 -8.62 9.75 -26.47
N LYS A 60 -8.65 8.41 -26.53
CA LYS A 60 -9.43 7.64 -27.53
C LYS A 60 -10.92 7.96 -27.46
N ILE A 61 -11.45 8.16 -26.26
CA ILE A 61 -12.87 8.48 -26.03
C ILE A 61 -13.10 9.93 -25.62
N SER A 62 -12.07 10.78 -25.67
CA SER A 62 -12.13 12.19 -25.26
C SER A 62 -12.72 12.37 -23.84
N ARG A 63 -12.18 11.63 -22.87
CA ARG A 63 -12.60 11.72 -21.46
C ARG A 63 -11.41 11.90 -20.52
N LYS A 64 -11.66 12.70 -19.48
CA LYS A 64 -10.74 12.96 -18.37
C LYS A 64 -11.56 13.02 -17.09
N MET A 65 -11.12 12.29 -16.07
CA MET A 65 -11.74 12.36 -14.76
C MET A 65 -11.37 13.66 -14.06
N ALA A 66 -12.37 14.35 -13.51
CA ALA A 66 -12.21 15.57 -12.74
C ALA A 66 -11.56 15.31 -11.36
N SER A 67 -11.00 16.35 -10.74
CA SER A 67 -10.17 16.22 -9.52
C SER A 67 -10.91 15.62 -8.33
N ASP A 68 -12.18 15.95 -8.17
CA ASP A 68 -13.11 15.38 -7.20
C ASP A 68 -13.32 13.87 -7.40
N GLY A 69 -13.48 13.43 -8.65
CA GLY A 69 -13.52 12.01 -9.01
C GLY A 69 -12.21 11.29 -8.69
N ARG A 70 -11.07 11.91 -9.03
CA ARG A 70 -9.73 11.35 -8.75
C ARG A 70 -9.50 11.20 -7.24
N LEU A 71 -9.87 12.22 -6.45
CA LEU A 71 -9.77 12.18 -5.00
C LEU A 71 -10.63 11.05 -4.41
N ALA A 72 -11.87 10.89 -4.88
CA ALA A 72 -12.75 9.80 -4.43
C ALA A 72 -12.15 8.40 -4.72
N VAL A 73 -11.44 8.23 -5.84
CA VAL A 73 -10.72 6.99 -6.15
C VAL A 73 -9.57 6.77 -5.18
N VAL A 74 -8.78 7.80 -4.87
CA VAL A 74 -7.64 7.69 -3.95
C VAL A 74 -8.11 7.41 -2.52
N GLU A 75 -9.15 8.10 -2.05
CA GLU A 75 -9.76 7.85 -0.74
C GLU A 75 -10.28 6.41 -0.64
N TYR A 76 -10.88 5.89 -1.71
CA TYR A 76 -11.30 4.49 -1.77
C TYR A 76 -10.11 3.52 -1.68
N LEU A 77 -9.01 3.80 -2.38
CA LEU A 77 -7.77 3.02 -2.32
C LEU A 77 -7.15 3.01 -0.92
N ILE A 78 -7.11 4.16 -0.25
CA ILE A 78 -6.64 4.31 1.13
C ILE A 78 -7.51 3.50 2.09
N ARG A 79 -8.83 3.61 1.97
CA ARG A 79 -9.77 2.81 2.77
C ARG A 79 -9.60 1.30 2.56
N CYS A 80 -9.17 0.88 1.37
CA CYS A 80 -8.86 -0.53 1.11
C CYS A 80 -7.49 -0.95 1.67
N GLY A 81 -6.67 -0.03 2.17
CA GLY A 81 -5.30 -0.26 2.66
C GLY A 81 -4.28 -0.42 1.54
N ASN A 82 -4.60 -0.02 0.31
CA ASN A 82 -3.76 -0.23 -0.87
C ASN A 82 -2.89 0.99 -1.22
N VAL A 83 -3.17 2.15 -0.64
CA VAL A 83 -2.45 3.39 -0.91
C VAL A 83 -2.31 4.20 0.39
N THR A 84 -1.21 4.95 0.53
CA THR A 84 -1.02 5.97 1.56
C THR A 84 -0.50 7.27 0.96
N TRP A 85 -0.86 8.43 1.53
CA TRP A 85 -0.31 9.73 1.08
C TRP A 85 1.14 9.87 1.55
N GLU A 86 2.01 10.39 0.70
CA GLU A 86 3.43 10.66 1.03
C GLU A 86 3.67 12.12 1.44
N ASP A 87 2.69 12.99 1.26
CA ASP A 87 2.78 14.39 1.61
C ASP A 87 1.45 14.95 2.13
N ASP A 88 1.55 15.92 3.04
CA ASP A 88 0.40 16.60 3.64
C ASP A 88 -0.42 17.38 2.60
N THR A 89 0.20 17.73 1.47
CA THR A 89 -0.44 18.42 0.35
C THR A 89 -1.27 17.49 -0.53
N LYS A 90 -1.29 16.17 -0.25
CA LYS A 90 -2.04 15.14 -0.96
C LYS A 90 -1.81 15.15 -2.47
N THR A 91 -0.56 15.33 -2.88
CA THR A 91 -0.14 15.38 -4.29
C THR A 91 0.44 14.05 -4.77
N ARG A 92 1.06 13.28 -3.86
CA ARG A 92 1.69 11.99 -4.16
C ARG A 92 1.30 10.96 -3.13
N CYS A 93 1.12 9.74 -3.60
CA CYS A 93 0.78 8.62 -2.76
C CYS A 93 1.55 7.38 -3.20
N ARG A 94 1.74 6.46 -2.27
CA ARG A 94 2.47 5.22 -2.48
C ARG A 94 1.51 4.06 -2.53
N ILE A 95 1.60 3.27 -3.60
CA ILE A 95 0.84 2.04 -3.81
C ILE A 95 1.51 0.87 -3.11
N MET A 96 0.70 0.04 -2.46
CA MET A 96 1.09 -1.17 -1.75
C MET A 96 0.46 -2.40 -2.42
N TRP A 97 1.31 -3.28 -2.95
CA TRP A 97 0.91 -4.57 -3.54
C TRP A 97 0.34 -5.52 -2.53
N LYS A 98 0.95 -5.49 -1.35
CA LYS A 98 0.61 -6.27 -0.19
C LYS A 98 0.50 -5.29 0.97
N LYS A 99 -0.59 -5.41 1.70
CA LYS A 99 -0.99 -4.43 2.71
C LYS A 99 -0.11 -4.57 3.96
N PRO A 100 0.04 -3.51 4.75
CA PRO A 100 0.72 -3.59 6.05
C PRO A 100 0.17 -4.70 6.94
N ALA A 101 -1.15 -4.97 6.91
CA ALA A 101 -1.75 -6.06 7.69
C ALA A 101 -1.37 -7.47 7.20
N GLU A 102 -1.17 -7.65 5.89
CA GLU A 102 -0.70 -8.92 5.33
C GLU A 102 0.78 -9.13 5.64
N TRP A 103 1.57 -8.06 5.60
CA TRP A 103 2.95 -8.06 6.05
C TRP A 103 3.09 -8.31 7.55
N ALA A 104 2.22 -7.70 8.36
CA ALA A 104 2.18 -7.89 9.80
C ALA A 104 2.06 -9.38 10.16
N ALA A 105 1.11 -10.09 9.54
CA ALA A 105 0.95 -11.53 9.74
C ALA A 105 2.25 -12.29 9.43
N GLU A 106 2.87 -12.07 8.27
CA GLU A 106 4.11 -12.76 7.90
C GLU A 106 5.32 -12.38 8.78
N ILE A 107 5.41 -11.11 9.21
CA ILE A 107 6.44 -10.66 10.14
C ILE A 107 6.29 -11.37 11.50
N TYR A 108 5.06 -11.54 11.98
CA TYR A 108 4.81 -12.21 13.25
C TYR A 108 5.06 -13.72 13.17
N ASP A 109 4.67 -14.37 12.07
CA ASP A 109 4.99 -15.77 11.82
C ASP A 109 6.52 -15.96 11.78
N PHE A 110 7.23 -15.09 11.07
CA PHE A 110 8.69 -15.06 11.05
C PHE A 110 9.31 -14.89 12.44
N ALA A 111 8.83 -13.93 13.24
CA ALA A 111 9.32 -13.68 14.58
C ALA A 111 9.10 -14.89 15.51
N THR A 112 8.00 -15.62 15.31
CA THR A 112 7.68 -16.84 16.04
C THR A 112 8.62 -17.99 15.64
N GLU A 113 8.79 -18.22 14.34
CA GLU A 113 9.67 -19.28 13.80
C GLU A 113 11.14 -19.09 14.18
N ARG A 114 11.59 -17.83 14.30
CA ARG A 114 12.98 -17.49 14.67
C ARG A 114 13.20 -17.33 16.18
N ALA A 115 12.21 -17.67 17.01
CA ALA A 115 12.28 -17.52 18.46
C ALA A 115 12.64 -16.09 18.92
N MET A 116 12.15 -15.09 18.18
CA MET A 116 12.37 -13.66 18.45
C MET A 116 11.38 -13.11 19.48
N ILE A 117 10.32 -13.87 19.79
CA ILE A 117 9.29 -13.48 20.76
C ILE A 117 9.91 -13.20 22.13
N GLY A 118 9.59 -12.04 22.70
CA GLY A 118 10.08 -11.58 24.01
C GLY A 118 11.36 -10.73 23.94
N ASN A 119 12.08 -10.75 22.82
CA ASN A 119 13.28 -9.95 22.60
C ASN A 119 12.96 -8.62 21.87
N VAL A 120 13.89 -7.68 21.93
CA VAL A 120 13.82 -6.38 21.24
C VAL A 120 14.78 -6.42 20.05
N TYR A 121 14.30 -5.96 18.90
CA TYR A 121 15.09 -5.79 17.68
C TYR A 121 14.86 -4.38 17.13
N THR A 122 15.84 -3.83 16.43
CA THR A 122 15.70 -2.59 15.67
C THR A 122 15.03 -2.87 14.32
N VAL A 123 14.39 -1.86 13.74
CA VAL A 123 13.85 -1.93 12.38
C VAL A 123 14.98 -2.26 11.40
N TYR A 124 16.17 -1.69 11.56
CA TYR A 124 17.36 -2.03 10.77
C TYR A 124 17.70 -3.53 10.79
N GLU A 125 17.75 -4.17 11.96
CA GLU A 125 18.04 -5.60 12.07
C GLU A 125 17.03 -6.45 11.31
N LEU A 126 15.76 -6.04 11.26
CA LEU A 126 14.72 -6.77 10.55
C LEU A 126 14.87 -6.70 9.02
N TYR A 127 15.03 -5.51 8.43
CA TYR A 127 15.08 -5.39 6.97
C TYR A 127 16.48 -5.54 6.38
N ALA A 128 17.56 -5.33 7.15
CA ALA A 128 18.93 -5.32 6.67
C ALA A 128 19.88 -6.26 7.43
N GLY A 129 19.44 -6.90 8.51
CA GLY A 129 20.27 -7.84 9.28
C GLY A 129 20.64 -9.09 8.47
N GLU A 130 21.82 -9.66 8.78
CA GLU A 130 22.28 -10.90 8.15
C GLU A 130 21.36 -12.09 8.49
N GLU A 131 20.75 -12.09 9.68
CA GLU A 131 19.85 -13.15 10.14
C GLU A 131 18.53 -13.22 9.36
N THR A 132 18.15 -12.14 8.68
CA THR A 132 16.91 -12.05 7.90
C THR A 132 17.13 -12.36 6.41
N LEU A 133 18.37 -12.58 5.97
CA LEU A 133 18.68 -12.92 4.58
C LEU A 133 17.83 -14.12 4.08
N GLY A 134 17.25 -13.95 2.89
CA GLY A 134 16.38 -14.95 2.26
C GLY A 134 14.95 -15.02 2.83
N THR A 135 14.59 -14.14 3.76
CA THR A 135 13.22 -14.01 4.27
C THR A 135 12.46 -12.90 3.53
N PRO A 136 11.11 -12.92 3.57
CA PRO A 136 10.30 -11.84 2.99
C PRO A 136 10.52 -10.46 3.65
N VAL A 137 11.03 -10.43 4.88
CA VAL A 137 11.23 -9.19 5.66
C VAL A 137 12.50 -8.47 5.24
N HIS A 138 13.50 -9.20 4.73
CA HIS A 138 14.75 -8.62 4.28
C HIS A 138 14.56 -7.81 2.98
N GLY A 139 15.12 -6.60 2.96
CA GLY A 139 14.96 -5.65 1.86
C GLY A 139 13.58 -4.98 1.82
N MET A 140 12.71 -5.18 2.82
CA MET A 140 11.49 -4.39 2.96
C MET A 140 11.83 -2.91 3.11
N GLU A 141 11.03 -2.03 2.51
CA GLU A 141 11.20 -0.60 2.74
C GLU A 141 10.89 -0.26 4.22
N PRO A 142 11.75 0.51 4.92
CA PRO A 142 11.60 0.75 6.36
C PRO A 142 10.25 1.33 6.77
N TRP A 143 9.68 2.22 5.95
CA TRP A 143 8.36 2.80 6.20
C TRP A 143 7.25 1.74 6.16
N LEU A 144 7.30 0.77 5.23
CA LEU A 144 6.31 -0.30 5.09
C LEU A 144 6.42 -1.28 6.24
N LEU A 145 7.66 -1.60 6.65
CA LEU A 145 7.92 -2.40 7.83
C LEU A 145 7.33 -1.74 9.07
N ARG A 146 7.59 -0.44 9.31
CA ARG A 146 7.01 0.29 10.46
C ARG A 146 5.49 0.33 10.41
N GLU A 147 4.86 0.56 9.25
CA GLU A 147 3.40 0.51 9.13
C GLU A 147 2.85 -0.89 9.44
N SER A 148 3.58 -1.95 9.08
CA SER A 148 3.19 -3.34 9.39
C SER A 148 3.34 -3.64 10.88
N LEU A 149 4.41 -3.14 11.52
CA LEU A 149 4.62 -3.24 12.96
C LEU A 149 3.53 -2.51 13.75
N LYS A 150 3.03 -1.36 13.27
CA LYS A 150 1.90 -0.66 13.89
C LYS A 150 0.62 -1.49 13.89
N VAL A 151 0.40 -2.29 12.84
CA VAL A 151 -0.71 -3.25 12.84
C VAL A 151 -0.52 -4.29 13.94
N LEU A 152 0.68 -4.88 14.06
CA LEU A 152 0.98 -5.83 15.14
C LEU A 152 0.83 -5.22 16.54
N GLU A 153 1.25 -3.97 16.72
CA GLU A 153 1.05 -3.23 17.97
C GLU A 153 -0.43 -3.05 18.30
N SER A 154 -1.25 -2.66 17.31
CA SER A 154 -2.70 -2.56 17.48
C SER A 154 -3.39 -3.90 17.80
N GLU A 155 -2.77 -5.02 17.40
CA GLU A 155 -3.22 -6.38 17.71
C GLU A 155 -2.65 -6.92 19.04
N GLY A 156 -1.82 -6.14 19.75
CA GLY A 156 -1.16 -6.56 20.99
C GLY A 156 -0.03 -7.58 20.78
N LYS A 157 0.44 -7.76 19.54
CA LYS A 157 1.49 -8.71 19.15
C LYS A 157 2.90 -8.11 19.14
N ALA A 158 3.00 -6.79 19.20
CA ALA A 158 4.27 -6.08 19.26
C ALA A 158 4.14 -4.82 20.12
N ALA A 159 5.29 -4.26 20.52
CA ALA A 159 5.38 -2.91 21.08
C ALA A 159 6.51 -2.18 20.36
N ILE A 160 6.20 -1.04 19.74
CA ILE A 160 7.17 -0.20 19.04
C ILE A 160 7.84 0.73 20.07
N ILE A 161 9.15 0.91 19.92
CA ILE A 161 9.98 1.77 20.75
C ILE A 161 10.58 2.82 19.82
N ASP A 162 10.13 4.07 19.92
CA ASP A 162 10.61 5.13 19.02
C ASP A 162 12.09 5.45 19.26
N GLY A 163 12.88 5.41 18.17
CA GLY A 163 14.29 5.79 18.11
C GLY A 163 14.49 7.23 17.61
N ALA A 164 15.73 7.64 17.32
CA ALA A 164 15.96 8.96 16.72
C ALA A 164 15.65 8.99 15.22
N THR A 165 15.63 7.82 14.57
CA THR A 165 15.28 7.64 13.16
C THR A 165 14.40 6.41 12.97
N LEU A 166 13.76 6.29 11.80
CA LEU A 166 12.92 5.12 11.46
C LEU A 166 13.68 3.78 11.53
N GLU A 167 14.98 3.80 11.28
CA GLU A 167 15.83 2.60 11.28
C GLU A 167 16.26 2.21 12.71
N GLU A 168 16.37 3.20 13.59
CA GLU A 168 16.68 3.04 15.01
C GLU A 168 15.47 2.69 15.88
N ASP A 169 14.27 2.78 15.33
CA ASP A 169 13.06 2.34 16.02
C ASP A 169 13.22 0.87 16.44
N GLY A 170 12.96 0.59 17.71
CA GLY A 170 12.91 -0.75 18.26
C GLY A 170 11.52 -1.37 18.12
N VAL A 171 11.47 -2.70 18.13
CA VAL A 171 10.24 -3.47 18.26
C VAL A 171 10.48 -4.64 19.18
N LYS A 172 9.57 -4.81 20.15
CA LYS A 172 9.48 -6.02 20.97
C LYS A 172 8.33 -6.87 20.48
N PHE A 173 8.60 -8.09 20.02
CA PHE A 173 7.53 -9.04 19.69
C PHE A 173 6.98 -9.67 20.96
N LEU A 174 5.66 -9.76 21.07
CA LEU A 174 4.94 -10.23 22.24
C LEU A 174 4.32 -11.61 21.96
N ALA A 175 4.36 -12.48 22.95
CA ALA A 175 3.59 -13.72 22.88
C ALA A 175 2.11 -13.37 22.91
N THR A 176 1.33 -14.04 22.06
CA THR A 176 -0.13 -14.00 22.14
C THR A 176 -0.57 -15.08 23.13
N GLU A 177 -1.47 -14.71 24.05
CA GLU A 177 -2.13 -15.65 24.98
C GLU A 177 -3.20 -16.49 24.27
#